data_AF-A0A7X7KT29-F1
#
_entry.id   AF-A0A7X7KT29-F1
#
_cell.length_a   1.000
_cell.length_b   1.000
_cell.length_c   1.000
_cell.angle_alpha   90.00
_cell.angle_beta   90.00
_cell.angle_gamma   90.00
#
_symmetry.space_group_name_H-M   'P 1'
#
loop_
_entity.id
_entity.type
_entity.pdbx_description
1 polymer ?
#
loop_
_entity_poly.entity_id
_entity_poly.type
_entity_poly.pdbx_seq_one_letter_code
_entity_poly.pdbx_strand_id
1 'polypeptide(L)'
;VDREAAQVIGEKQMGGMVELVSQFEIGPTYSQINIAGKPIRVSPLRYAGLIKYLGNFRNGIEYFISVDMTTQNGELNKLANPIRYSESDWIFRDLDRHLRFKYPFALLGANNFEIDDEGNAWYVTPKLTKRIGFFNGLDSSGVILTNANTGESTFYSTEDIPDWVDRAYPSELIIQQLDWRGLYSGGYFNSMIGQRSVTSTTDGYNYVSLGTDIYLITGVTSVRADSSNLGFYYVNLRTKEAVFYACPSATETAAMQSARGKVQEKNYVPTFPVILNIQDRPVYFMSLKDQSLTAKMFALVDAEQFTNVVVGNTVKEVIALFYEQNPGERDPNAPADVEESLTIKTLVPLVLEGNSVFYFTVEENDMIYMADPALLGPSIAFLEPGDKVIIISQENESSSFVLTLKEE
;
A
#
# COMPACT_ATOMS: atom_id res chain seq x y z
N VAL A 1 3.66 -0.08 5.41
CA VAL A 1 3.11 0.30 6.75
C VAL A 1 1.59 0.41 6.67
N ASP A 2 0.84 -0.26 7.55
CA ASP A 2 -0.62 -0.13 7.62
C ASP A 2 -1.05 1.15 8.38
N ARG A 3 -2.34 1.50 8.29
CA ARG A 3 -2.86 2.77 8.85
C ARG A 3 -2.58 2.93 10.35
N GLU A 4 -2.74 1.87 11.13
CA GLU A 4 -2.56 1.90 12.58
C GLU A 4 -1.09 2.09 12.98
N ALA A 5 -0.18 1.39 12.29
CA ALA A 5 1.24 1.59 12.52
C ALA A 5 1.68 3.02 12.13
N ALA A 6 1.13 3.57 11.04
CA ALA A 6 1.38 4.95 10.65
C ALA A 6 0.88 5.95 11.71
N GLN A 7 -0.26 5.69 12.35
CA GLN A 7 -0.76 6.48 13.47
C GLN A 7 0.24 6.51 14.63
N VAL A 8 0.74 5.34 15.06
CA VAL A 8 1.73 5.26 16.14
C VAL A 8 3.05 5.95 15.77
N ILE A 9 3.51 5.80 14.52
CA ILE A 9 4.71 6.48 14.04
C ILE A 9 4.51 8.01 14.07
N GLY A 10 3.37 8.49 13.56
CA GLY A 10 3.04 9.92 13.57
C GLY A 10 2.92 10.50 14.98
N GLU A 11 2.28 9.77 15.90
CA GLU A 11 2.16 10.18 17.31
C GLU A 11 3.54 10.32 17.99
N LYS A 12 4.47 9.41 17.71
CA LYS A 12 5.85 9.51 18.20
C LYS A 12 6.57 10.75 17.67
N GLN A 13 6.39 11.06 16.38
CA GLN A 13 6.99 12.26 15.78
C GLN A 13 6.39 13.54 16.36
N MET A 14 5.08 13.60 16.52
CA MET A 14 4.41 14.76 17.12
C MET A 14 4.84 14.94 18.59
N GLY A 15 4.93 13.85 19.36
CA GLY A 15 5.37 13.86 20.76
C GLY A 15 6.77 14.46 20.98
N GLY A 16 7.63 14.42 19.96
CA GLY A 16 8.95 15.05 19.98
C GLY A 16 8.92 16.59 19.95
N MET A 17 7.79 17.20 19.57
CA MET A 17 7.65 18.65 19.41
C MET A 17 6.68 19.25 20.44
N VAL A 18 7.20 19.54 21.63
CA VAL A 18 6.44 20.03 22.81
C VAL A 18 5.51 21.21 22.49
N GLU A 19 5.96 22.15 21.66
CA GLU A 19 5.17 23.33 21.30
C GLU A 19 3.90 22.96 20.52
N LEU A 20 3.99 21.99 19.61
CA LEU A 20 2.89 21.57 18.72
C LEU A 20 1.87 20.69 19.43
N VAL A 21 2.32 19.76 20.29
CA VAL A 21 1.44 18.86 21.06
C VAL A 21 0.43 19.62 21.92
N SER A 22 0.82 20.81 22.39
CA SER A 22 -0.06 21.65 23.20
C SER A 22 -1.17 22.36 22.39
N GLN A 23 -1.01 22.46 21.07
CA GLN A 23 -1.89 23.25 20.19
C GLN A 23 -2.71 22.38 19.24
N PHE A 24 -2.14 21.26 18.81
CA PHE A 24 -2.67 20.44 17.73
C PHE A 24 -2.71 18.96 18.14
N GLU A 25 -3.59 18.23 17.47
CA GLU A 25 -3.67 16.76 17.47
C GLU A 25 -3.51 16.27 16.03
N ILE A 26 -3.22 14.98 15.85
CA ILE A 26 -3.13 14.39 14.52
C ILE A 26 -4.54 14.02 14.03
N GLY A 27 -4.80 14.27 12.74
CA GLY A 27 -6.00 13.76 12.10
C GLY A 27 -6.09 12.22 12.18
N PRO A 28 -7.28 11.64 12.41
CA PRO A 28 -7.50 10.20 12.36
C PRO A 28 -7.34 9.66 10.93
N THR A 29 -7.43 10.54 9.92
CA THR A 29 -7.26 10.24 8.51
C THR A 29 -5.78 10.16 8.17
N TYR A 30 -5.31 8.95 7.91
CA TYR A 30 -4.00 8.69 7.29
C TYR A 30 -4.26 8.21 5.87
N SER A 31 -4.45 9.16 4.96
CA SER A 31 -4.65 8.91 3.54
C SER A 31 -3.38 8.31 2.96
N GLN A 32 -3.50 7.24 2.17
CA GLN A 32 -2.38 6.80 1.34
C GLN A 32 -2.42 7.61 0.06
N ILE A 33 -1.27 8.19 -0.30
CA ILE A 33 -1.05 8.97 -1.51
C ILE A 33 0.25 8.51 -2.19
N ASN A 34 0.42 8.87 -3.45
CA ASN A 34 1.61 8.61 -4.23
C ASN A 34 2.27 9.93 -4.63
N ILE A 35 3.44 10.21 -4.08
CA ILE A 35 4.22 11.39 -4.46
C ILE A 35 5.42 10.90 -5.28
N ALA A 36 5.42 11.19 -6.58
CA ALA A 36 6.49 10.83 -7.51
C ALA A 36 6.92 9.34 -7.44
N GLY A 37 5.94 8.42 -7.36
CA GLY A 37 6.18 6.97 -7.31
C GLY A 37 6.45 6.42 -5.90
N LYS A 38 6.45 7.27 -4.87
CA LYS A 38 6.67 6.86 -3.48
C LYS A 38 5.35 6.76 -2.72
N PRO A 39 4.99 5.57 -2.20
CA PRO A 39 3.79 5.40 -1.38
C PRO A 39 4.00 6.02 0.00
N ILE A 40 3.24 7.07 0.29
CA ILE A 40 3.32 7.83 1.54
C ILE A 40 1.93 7.88 2.18
N ARG A 41 1.87 7.77 3.50
CA ARG A 41 0.66 8.10 4.26
C ARG A 41 0.75 9.51 4.79
N VAL A 42 -0.26 10.33 4.51
CA VAL A 42 -0.35 11.71 5.01
C VAL A 42 -1.53 11.89 5.95
N SER A 43 -1.32 12.70 6.98
CA SER A 43 -2.37 13.13 7.90
C SER A 43 -2.21 14.62 8.23
N PRO A 44 -3.27 15.43 8.09
CA PRO A 44 -3.22 16.82 8.52
C PRO A 44 -3.24 16.89 10.04
N LEU A 45 -2.60 17.91 10.61
CA LEU A 45 -2.88 18.24 12.00
C LEU A 45 -4.26 18.89 12.13
N ARG A 46 -4.83 18.84 13.33
CA ARG A 46 -6.11 19.45 13.70
C ARG A 46 -5.97 20.24 14.98
N TYR A 47 -6.80 21.26 15.17
CA TYR A 47 -6.83 21.98 16.44
C TYR A 47 -7.32 21.07 17.57
N ALA A 48 -6.59 21.03 18.70
CA ALA A 48 -6.98 20.21 19.87
C ALA A 48 -8.27 20.71 20.56
N GLY A 49 -8.78 21.88 20.18
CA GLY A 49 -10.03 22.41 20.69
C GLY A 49 -10.23 23.89 20.37
N LEU A 50 -11.37 24.45 20.81
CA LEU A 50 -11.79 25.82 20.47
C LEU A 50 -10.78 26.89 20.87
N ILE A 51 -10.19 26.79 22.07
CA ILE A 51 -9.19 27.78 22.55
C ILE A 51 -7.95 27.76 21.65
N LYS A 52 -7.51 26.56 21.23
CA LYS A 52 -6.35 26.38 20.35
C LYS A 52 -6.63 26.87 18.94
N TYR A 53 -7.83 26.61 18.43
CA TYR A 53 -8.33 27.22 17.21
C TYR A 53 -8.27 28.75 17.28
N LEU A 54 -8.84 29.39 18.31
CA LEU A 54 -8.86 30.86 18.42
C LEU A 54 -7.43 31.45 18.48
N GLY A 55 -6.52 30.79 19.20
CA GLY A 55 -5.12 31.20 19.29
C GLY A 55 -4.36 31.08 17.96
N ASN A 56 -4.70 30.11 17.13
CA ASN A 56 -3.99 29.80 15.89
C ASN A 56 -4.76 30.19 14.61
N PHE A 57 -5.97 30.75 14.71
CA PHE A 57 -6.85 31.06 13.57
C PHE A 57 -6.19 31.91 12.48
N ARG A 58 -5.29 32.83 12.86
CA ARG A 58 -4.57 33.70 11.90
C ARG A 58 -3.45 32.95 11.17
N ASN A 59 -2.73 32.10 11.90
CA ASN A 59 -1.59 31.36 11.40
C ASN A 59 -2.02 30.13 10.59
N GLY A 60 -3.14 29.49 10.98
CA GLY A 60 -3.58 28.23 10.42
C GLY A 60 -2.85 27.04 11.05
N ILE A 61 -2.92 25.91 10.37
CA ILE A 61 -2.17 24.69 10.68
C ILE A 61 -0.99 24.64 9.71
N GLU A 62 0.22 24.81 10.22
CA GLU A 62 1.44 24.93 9.39
C GLU A 62 2.08 23.58 9.04
N TYR A 63 1.65 22.49 9.66
CA TYR A 63 2.32 21.19 9.53
C TYR A 63 1.34 20.07 9.20
N PHE A 64 1.86 19.04 8.55
CA PHE A 64 1.21 17.73 8.38
C PHE A 64 2.23 16.63 8.64
N ILE A 65 1.74 15.43 8.92
CA ILE A 65 2.58 14.25 9.12
C ILE A 65 2.61 13.45 7.84
N SER A 66 3.80 13.04 7.40
CA SER A 66 3.99 12.00 6.40
C SER A 66 4.59 10.76 7.05
N VAL A 67 4.26 9.58 6.54
CA VAL A 67 4.90 8.31 6.90
C VAL A 67 5.22 7.56 5.61
N ASP A 68 6.50 7.32 5.38
CA ASP A 68 6.96 6.50 4.27
C ASP A 68 6.59 5.03 4.52
N MET A 69 5.89 4.42 3.58
CA MET A 69 5.35 3.06 3.76
C MET A 69 6.40 1.96 3.65
N THR A 70 7.58 2.26 3.09
CA THR A 70 8.69 1.35 2.85
C THR A 70 9.68 1.43 4.01
N THR A 71 10.16 2.64 4.33
CA THR A 71 11.17 2.85 5.39
C THR A 71 10.57 2.90 6.79
N GLN A 72 9.25 3.08 6.90
CA GLN A 72 8.53 3.29 8.17
C GLN A 72 8.97 4.56 8.92
N ASN A 73 9.63 5.48 8.23
CA ASN A 73 10.01 6.77 8.81
C ASN A 73 8.83 7.73 8.73
N GLY A 74 8.54 8.37 9.86
CA GLY A 74 7.57 9.45 9.94
C GLY A 74 8.27 10.80 9.98
N GLU A 75 7.71 11.79 9.29
CA GLU A 75 8.23 13.14 9.25
C GLU A 75 7.13 14.16 9.53
N LEU A 76 7.50 15.25 10.18
CA LEU A 76 6.63 16.40 10.36
C LEU A 76 7.01 17.48 9.35
N ASN A 77 6.17 17.63 8.34
CA ASN A 77 6.45 18.49 7.19
C ASN A 77 5.81 19.85 7.39
N LYS A 78 6.59 20.90 7.17
CA LYS A 78 6.08 22.28 7.17
C LYS A 78 5.50 22.60 5.79
N LEU A 79 4.25 23.05 5.77
CA LEU A 79 3.60 23.55 4.56
C LEU A 79 4.12 24.95 4.23
N ALA A 80 4.39 25.21 2.95
CA ALA A 80 4.64 26.56 2.47
C ALA A 80 3.42 27.46 2.71
N ASN A 81 2.22 26.91 2.51
CA ASN A 81 0.94 27.57 2.73
C ASN A 81 0.16 26.83 3.84
N PRO A 82 -0.09 27.46 5.00
CA PRO A 82 -0.76 26.79 6.10
C PRO A 82 -2.21 26.42 5.78
N ILE A 83 -2.70 25.31 6.32
CA ILE A 83 -4.11 24.93 6.21
C ILE A 83 -4.95 25.92 7.03
N ARG A 84 -5.98 26.49 6.40
CA ARG A 84 -6.97 27.37 7.01
C ARG A 84 -8.39 26.84 6.89
N TYR A 85 -8.65 25.93 5.97
CA TYR A 85 -9.91 25.23 5.86
C TYR A 85 -9.64 23.77 6.19
N SER A 86 -10.16 23.30 7.30
CA SER A 86 -9.94 21.93 7.79
C SER A 86 -11.22 21.36 8.41
N GLU A 87 -11.22 20.06 8.67
CA GLU A 87 -12.28 19.38 9.42
C GLU A 87 -12.32 19.78 10.91
N SER A 88 -11.32 20.53 11.39
CA SER A 88 -11.23 20.99 12.78
C SER A 88 -11.40 22.49 12.95
N ASP A 89 -11.51 23.21 11.82
CA ASP A 89 -11.83 24.62 11.81
C ASP A 89 -13.28 24.86 12.26
N TRP A 90 -13.58 26.12 12.55
CA TRP A 90 -14.89 26.49 13.06
C TRP A 90 -15.60 27.45 12.10
N ILE A 91 -16.93 27.47 12.19
CA ILE A 91 -17.81 28.39 11.48
C ILE A 91 -17.60 28.27 9.96
N PHE A 92 -17.10 29.29 9.27
CA PHE A 92 -17.02 29.34 7.81
C PHE A 92 -15.77 28.68 7.23
N ARG A 93 -14.78 28.35 8.09
CA ARG A 93 -13.57 27.62 7.69
C ARG A 93 -13.67 26.13 7.95
N ASP A 94 -14.68 25.70 8.70
CA ASP A 94 -15.06 24.29 8.81
C ASP A 94 -15.32 23.72 7.41
N LEU A 95 -14.53 22.74 7.00
CA LEU A 95 -14.51 22.23 5.62
C LEU A 95 -15.89 21.71 5.19
N ASP A 96 -16.55 20.93 6.05
CA ASP A 96 -17.85 20.35 5.74
C ASP A 96 -18.92 21.42 5.56
N ARG A 97 -18.95 22.43 6.44
CA ARG A 97 -19.87 23.55 6.31
C ARG A 97 -19.56 24.41 5.10
N HIS A 98 -18.29 24.69 4.84
CA HIS A 98 -17.84 25.46 3.67
C HIS A 98 -18.30 24.80 2.37
N LEU A 99 -18.04 23.50 2.23
CA LEU A 99 -18.49 22.71 1.08
C LEU A 99 -20.01 22.64 0.99
N ARG A 100 -20.72 22.50 2.12
CA ARG A 100 -22.18 22.48 2.14
C ARG A 100 -22.78 23.81 1.67
N PHE A 101 -22.20 24.95 2.01
CA PHE A 101 -22.68 26.25 1.52
C PHE A 101 -22.40 26.45 0.03
N LYS A 102 -21.24 26.01 -0.45
CA LYS A 102 -20.85 26.16 -1.86
C LYS A 102 -21.57 25.17 -2.78
N TYR A 103 -21.88 23.97 -2.28
CA TYR A 103 -22.54 22.89 -3.01
C TYR A 103 -23.77 22.36 -2.25
N PRO A 104 -24.82 23.18 -2.06
CA PRO A 104 -25.94 22.87 -1.15
C PRO A 104 -26.70 21.59 -1.50
N PHE A 105 -26.81 21.27 -2.79
CA PHE A 105 -27.54 20.12 -3.30
C PHE A 105 -26.65 18.92 -3.64
N ALA A 106 -25.33 19.02 -3.45
CA ALA A 106 -24.43 17.91 -3.70
C ALA A 106 -24.52 16.86 -2.57
N LEU A 107 -24.51 15.59 -2.96
CA LEU A 107 -24.26 14.50 -2.03
C LEU A 107 -22.74 14.37 -1.88
N LEU A 108 -22.22 14.78 -0.73
CA LEU A 108 -20.77 14.82 -0.47
C LEU A 108 -20.34 13.51 0.20
N GLY A 109 -19.24 12.92 -0.29
CA GLY A 109 -18.54 11.84 0.37
C GLY A 109 -17.64 12.34 1.50
N ALA A 110 -16.89 11.42 2.13
CA ALA A 110 -15.88 11.78 3.12
C ALA A 110 -14.71 12.52 2.45
N ASN A 111 -14.15 13.51 3.15
CA ASN A 111 -13.00 14.26 2.65
C ASN A 111 -11.73 13.41 2.79
N ASN A 112 -10.87 13.46 1.77
CA ASN A 112 -9.54 12.86 1.80
C ASN A 112 -8.50 13.97 1.77
N PHE A 113 -7.60 14.00 2.75
CA PHE A 113 -6.47 14.93 2.75
C PHE A 113 -5.37 14.40 1.83
N GLU A 114 -4.90 15.21 0.90
CA GLU A 114 -3.85 14.88 -0.05
C GLU A 114 -2.88 16.06 -0.20
N ILE A 115 -1.66 15.76 -0.61
CA ILE A 115 -0.64 16.75 -0.97
C ILE A 115 -0.38 16.58 -2.45
N ASP A 116 -0.46 17.66 -3.22
CA ASP A 116 -0.13 17.61 -4.64
C ASP A 116 1.39 17.52 -4.87
N ASP A 117 1.80 17.29 -6.12
CA ASP A 117 3.22 17.18 -6.49
C ASP A 117 4.03 18.46 -6.23
N GLU A 118 3.36 19.61 -6.06
CA GLU A 118 3.96 20.91 -5.74
C GLU A 118 4.10 21.15 -4.22
N GLY A 119 3.57 20.24 -3.39
CA GLY A 119 3.59 20.33 -1.93
C GLY A 119 2.45 21.16 -1.33
N ASN A 120 1.42 21.49 -2.09
CA ASN A 120 0.23 22.17 -1.57
C ASN A 120 -0.76 21.17 -0.96
N ALA A 121 -1.41 21.61 0.11
CA ALA A 121 -2.41 20.83 0.82
C ALA A 121 -3.80 20.97 0.20
N TRP A 122 -4.45 19.83 -0.06
CA TRP A 122 -5.78 19.75 -0.65
C TRP A 122 -6.69 18.81 0.13
N TYR A 123 -7.99 19.09 0.04
CA TYR A 123 -9.04 18.15 0.39
C TYR A 123 -9.77 17.70 -0.87
N VAL A 124 -9.77 16.39 -1.10
CA VAL A 124 -10.48 15.72 -2.18
C VAL A 124 -11.79 15.19 -1.62
N THR A 125 -12.90 15.79 -2.05
CA THR A 125 -14.25 15.39 -1.59
C THR A 125 -15.03 14.79 -2.76
N PRO A 126 -15.31 13.47 -2.76
CA PRO A 126 -16.12 12.85 -3.80
C PRO A 126 -17.52 13.44 -3.86
N LYS A 127 -17.98 13.82 -5.06
CA LYS A 127 -19.36 14.22 -5.31
C LYS A 127 -20.15 13.01 -5.75
N LEU A 128 -20.94 12.48 -4.83
CA LEU A 128 -21.70 11.26 -5.03
C LEU A 128 -22.99 11.52 -5.82
N THR A 129 -23.46 10.48 -6.50
CA THR A 129 -24.71 10.45 -7.25
C THR A 129 -25.40 9.10 -7.08
N LYS A 130 -26.70 9.04 -7.40
CA LYS A 130 -27.49 7.81 -7.36
C LYS A 130 -27.85 7.42 -8.79
N ARG A 131 -27.44 6.23 -9.21
CA ARG A 131 -27.67 5.69 -10.56
C ARG A 131 -29.01 4.97 -10.67
N ILE A 132 -29.60 4.51 -9.55
CA ILE A 132 -30.82 3.69 -9.55
C ILE A 132 -31.91 4.39 -8.74
N GLY A 133 -32.80 5.07 -9.46
CA GLY A 133 -33.91 5.83 -8.88
C GLY A 133 -33.43 6.90 -7.90
N PHE A 134 -34.23 7.19 -6.87
CA PHE A 134 -33.93 8.24 -5.89
C PHE A 134 -33.07 7.78 -4.71
N PHE A 135 -32.85 6.47 -4.55
CA PHE A 135 -32.32 5.92 -3.31
C PHE A 135 -31.09 5.02 -3.45
N ASN A 136 -30.81 4.45 -4.62
CA ASN A 136 -29.85 3.36 -4.74
C ASN A 136 -28.85 3.54 -5.89
N GLY A 137 -27.89 2.62 -6.00
CA GLY A 137 -26.82 2.68 -6.98
C GLY A 137 -25.91 3.87 -6.74
N LEU A 138 -25.46 4.05 -5.49
CA LEU A 138 -24.53 5.11 -5.13
C LEU A 138 -23.27 4.98 -6.01
N ASP A 139 -22.78 6.10 -6.52
CA ASP A 139 -21.61 6.19 -7.37
C ASP A 139 -20.94 7.56 -7.20
N SER A 140 -19.69 7.72 -7.67
CA SER A 140 -19.05 9.04 -7.73
C SER A 140 -19.25 9.66 -9.10
N SER A 141 -19.67 10.93 -9.13
CA SER A 141 -19.81 11.75 -10.35
C SER A 141 -18.60 12.63 -10.63
N GLY A 142 -17.58 12.57 -9.77
CA GLY A 142 -16.38 13.41 -9.82
C GLY A 142 -15.96 13.81 -8.42
N VAL A 143 -15.05 14.78 -8.33
CA VAL A 143 -14.49 15.26 -7.07
C VAL A 143 -14.59 16.77 -6.96
N ILE A 144 -14.69 17.26 -5.73
CA ILE A 144 -14.52 18.67 -5.41
C ILE A 144 -13.14 18.79 -4.76
N LEU A 145 -12.23 19.46 -5.45
CA LEU A 145 -10.90 19.77 -4.92
C LEU A 145 -10.97 21.10 -4.18
N THR A 146 -10.66 21.09 -2.89
CA THR A 146 -10.60 22.31 -2.07
C THR A 146 -9.17 22.58 -1.64
N ASN A 147 -8.65 23.73 -2.05
CA ASN A 147 -7.35 24.19 -1.58
C ASN A 147 -7.44 24.47 -0.07
N ALA A 148 -6.62 23.78 0.73
CA ALA A 148 -6.73 23.82 2.18
C ALA A 148 -6.33 25.18 2.78
N ASN A 149 -5.60 26.03 2.04
CA ASN A 149 -5.22 27.38 2.48
C ASN A 149 -6.27 28.43 2.10
N THR A 150 -6.71 28.45 0.84
CA THR A 150 -7.58 29.51 0.32
C THR A 150 -9.07 29.18 0.48
N GLY A 151 -9.43 27.90 0.58
CA GLY A 151 -10.81 27.43 0.55
C GLY A 151 -11.41 27.47 -0.86
N GLU A 152 -10.61 27.72 -1.90
CA GLU A 152 -11.08 27.64 -3.27
C GLU A 152 -11.43 26.18 -3.61
N SER A 153 -12.74 25.92 -3.73
CA SER A 153 -13.24 24.60 -4.11
C SER A 153 -13.72 24.52 -5.56
N THR A 154 -13.16 23.64 -6.37
CA THR A 154 -13.57 23.45 -7.79
C THR A 154 -14.03 22.02 -8.01
N PHE A 155 -15.17 21.86 -8.70
CA PHE A 155 -15.68 20.54 -9.08
C PHE A 155 -15.05 20.09 -10.41
N TYR A 156 -14.59 18.85 -10.44
CA TYR A 156 -14.08 18.16 -11.61
C TYR A 156 -14.92 16.92 -11.89
N SER A 157 -15.33 16.74 -13.16
CA SER A 157 -15.92 15.49 -13.64
C SER A 157 -14.94 14.34 -13.48
N THR A 158 -15.42 13.10 -13.54
CA THR A 158 -14.56 11.90 -13.54
C THR A 158 -13.50 11.90 -14.64
N GLU A 159 -13.77 12.54 -15.78
CA GLU A 159 -12.85 12.63 -16.93
C GLU A 159 -11.81 13.76 -16.79
N ASP A 160 -12.08 14.74 -15.92
CA ASP A 160 -11.26 15.94 -15.77
C ASP A 160 -10.46 15.94 -14.45
N ILE A 161 -10.44 14.80 -13.73
CA ILE A 161 -9.72 14.69 -12.46
C ILE A 161 -8.21 14.78 -12.73
N PRO A 162 -7.49 15.71 -12.09
CA PRO A 162 -6.04 15.82 -12.24
C PRO A 162 -5.32 14.51 -11.87
N ASP A 163 -4.20 14.22 -12.54
CA ASP A 163 -3.47 12.96 -12.36
C ASP A 163 -2.84 12.79 -10.97
N TRP A 164 -2.57 13.88 -10.25
CA TRP A 164 -2.03 13.83 -8.88
C TRP A 164 -3.07 13.39 -7.83
N VAL A 165 -4.37 13.37 -8.17
CA VAL A 165 -5.44 13.02 -7.23
C VAL A 165 -5.51 11.51 -7.07
N ASP A 166 -5.13 11.00 -5.90
CA ASP A 166 -5.05 9.56 -5.68
C ASP A 166 -6.40 8.90 -5.40
N ARG A 167 -7.31 9.58 -4.69
CA ARG A 167 -8.53 8.96 -4.15
C ARG A 167 -9.80 9.72 -4.54
N ALA A 168 -10.22 9.55 -5.79
CA ALA A 168 -11.49 10.09 -6.29
C ALA A 168 -12.72 9.24 -5.91
N TYR A 169 -12.53 7.92 -5.82
CA TYR A 169 -13.57 6.96 -5.48
C TYR A 169 -13.38 6.44 -4.05
N PRO A 170 -14.38 6.58 -3.16
CA PRO A 170 -14.31 6.02 -1.82
C PRO A 170 -14.15 4.49 -1.85
N SER A 171 -13.23 3.96 -1.05
CA SER A 171 -12.97 2.51 -0.95
C SER A 171 -14.23 1.72 -0.61
N GLU A 172 -15.01 2.17 0.39
CA GLU A 172 -16.26 1.51 0.80
C GLU A 172 -17.31 1.47 -0.30
N LEU A 173 -17.31 2.49 -1.18
CA LEU A 173 -18.20 2.53 -2.34
C LEU A 173 -17.78 1.46 -3.37
N ILE A 174 -16.48 1.29 -3.59
CA ILE A 174 -15.94 0.26 -4.48
C ILE A 174 -16.28 -1.14 -3.96
N ILE A 175 -16.04 -1.40 -2.67
CA ILE A 175 -16.38 -2.69 -2.04
C ILE A 175 -17.87 -3.00 -2.21
N GLN A 176 -18.75 -2.05 -1.86
CA GLN A 176 -20.19 -2.22 -2.03
C GLN A 176 -20.59 -2.52 -3.49
N GLN A 177 -19.95 -1.86 -4.46
CA GLN A 177 -20.23 -2.09 -5.88
C GLN A 177 -19.72 -3.44 -6.37
N LEU A 178 -18.56 -3.91 -5.89
CA LEU A 178 -18.03 -5.25 -6.16
C LEU A 178 -18.94 -6.33 -5.58
N ASP A 179 -19.42 -6.14 -4.35
CA ASP A 179 -20.40 -7.02 -3.71
C ASP A 179 -21.72 -7.05 -4.48
N TRP A 180 -22.24 -5.91 -4.93
CA TRP A 180 -23.44 -5.89 -5.78
C TRP A 180 -23.23 -6.62 -7.11
N ARG A 181 -22.07 -6.42 -7.74
CA ARG A 181 -21.71 -7.14 -8.97
C ARG A 181 -21.71 -8.65 -8.75
N GLY A 182 -21.13 -9.11 -7.64
CA GLY A 182 -21.10 -10.53 -7.28
C GLY A 182 -22.48 -11.08 -6.89
N LEU A 183 -23.20 -10.37 -6.02
CA LEU A 183 -24.54 -10.71 -5.53
C LEU A 183 -25.54 -10.90 -6.66
N TYR A 184 -25.56 -9.96 -7.60
CA TYR A 184 -26.48 -9.94 -8.74
C TYR A 184 -25.92 -10.61 -9.99
N SER A 185 -24.84 -11.37 -9.87
CA SER A 185 -24.38 -12.27 -10.94
C SER A 185 -25.53 -13.20 -11.34
N GLY A 186 -25.88 -13.24 -12.63
CA GLY A 186 -27.04 -14.00 -13.12
C GLY A 186 -28.42 -13.36 -12.83
N GLY A 187 -28.46 -12.12 -12.34
CA GLY A 187 -29.68 -11.32 -12.16
C GLY A 187 -30.38 -11.47 -10.80
N TYR A 188 -31.37 -10.62 -10.56
CA TYR A 188 -32.08 -10.51 -9.26
C TYR A 188 -32.74 -11.81 -8.79
N PHE A 189 -33.38 -12.57 -9.69
CA PHE A 189 -34.00 -13.84 -9.30
C PHE A 189 -32.95 -14.90 -8.94
N ASN A 190 -31.76 -14.86 -9.57
CA ASN A 190 -30.65 -15.71 -9.17
C ASN A 190 -30.16 -15.33 -7.77
N SER A 191 -29.96 -14.04 -7.47
CA SER A 191 -29.50 -13.62 -6.14
C SER A 191 -30.46 -14.02 -5.00
N MET A 192 -31.76 -14.10 -5.28
CA MET A 192 -32.80 -14.43 -4.29
C MET A 192 -33.00 -15.93 -4.08
N ILE A 193 -32.98 -16.73 -5.15
CA ILE A 193 -33.41 -18.14 -5.11
C ILE A 193 -32.30 -19.09 -5.58
N GLY A 194 -31.69 -18.78 -6.73
CA GLY A 194 -30.73 -19.69 -7.37
C GLY A 194 -29.37 -19.71 -6.69
N GLN A 195 -28.90 -18.55 -6.24
CA GLN A 195 -27.56 -18.14 -5.82
C GLN A 195 -26.43 -18.95 -6.50
N ARG A 196 -26.55 -19.13 -7.82
CA ARG A 196 -25.52 -19.80 -8.63
C ARG A 196 -24.44 -18.77 -8.96
N SER A 197 -23.17 -19.11 -8.74
CA SER A 197 -22.02 -18.24 -9.06
C SER A 197 -22.11 -16.84 -8.45
N VAL A 198 -22.66 -16.76 -7.24
CA VAL A 198 -22.77 -15.53 -6.47
C VAL A 198 -21.52 -15.37 -5.61
N THR A 199 -20.85 -14.24 -5.74
CA THR A 199 -19.61 -13.92 -5.04
C THR A 199 -19.78 -12.68 -4.15
N SER A 200 -18.88 -12.52 -3.18
CA SER A 200 -18.70 -11.31 -2.37
C SER A 200 -17.21 -11.02 -2.26
N THR A 201 -16.84 -9.78 -1.93
CA THR A 201 -15.48 -9.48 -1.51
C THR A 201 -15.16 -10.17 -0.18
N THR A 202 -13.89 -10.38 0.11
CA THR A 202 -13.45 -10.86 1.44
C THR A 202 -13.55 -9.74 2.48
N ASP A 203 -13.27 -10.06 3.75
CA ASP A 203 -13.53 -9.19 4.90
C ASP A 203 -12.73 -7.86 4.90
N GLY A 204 -11.76 -7.71 4.00
CA GLY A 204 -10.89 -6.54 3.98
C GLY A 204 -10.34 -6.21 2.60
N TYR A 205 -9.59 -5.11 2.59
CA TYR A 205 -8.90 -4.64 1.41
C TYR A 205 -7.58 -3.99 1.81
N ASN A 206 -6.67 -3.87 0.85
CA ASN A 206 -5.42 -3.14 0.98
C ASN A 206 -5.25 -2.15 -0.18
N TYR A 207 -4.21 -1.33 -0.10
CA TYR A 207 -3.87 -0.38 -1.14
C TYR A 207 -2.47 -0.66 -1.68
N VAL A 208 -2.33 -0.66 -2.99
CA VAL A 208 -1.02 -0.72 -3.65
C VAL A 208 -0.86 0.46 -4.59
N SER A 209 0.38 0.91 -4.73
CA SER A 209 0.73 1.92 -5.73
C SER A 209 1.22 1.19 -6.98
N LEU A 210 0.59 1.46 -8.13
CA LEU A 210 1.01 0.95 -9.44
C LEU A 210 1.23 2.17 -10.34
N GLY A 211 2.50 2.41 -10.70
CA GLY A 211 2.90 3.66 -11.34
C GLY A 211 2.65 4.85 -10.42
N THR A 212 1.87 5.82 -10.89
CA THR A 212 1.48 7.02 -10.13
C THR A 212 0.15 6.86 -9.40
N ASP A 213 -0.65 5.84 -9.71
CA ASP A 213 -2.00 5.68 -9.15
C ASP A 213 -2.05 4.72 -7.96
N ILE A 214 -3.07 4.89 -7.12
CA ILE A 214 -3.41 3.96 -6.04
C ILE A 214 -4.54 3.03 -6.45
N TYR A 215 -4.30 1.73 -6.25
CA TYR A 215 -5.27 0.67 -6.47
C TYR A 215 -5.74 0.10 -5.14
N LEU A 216 -7.04 -0.12 -5.02
CA LEU A 216 -7.63 -0.97 -3.99
C LEU A 216 -7.52 -2.42 -4.41
N ILE A 217 -7.03 -3.27 -3.51
CA ILE A 217 -7.00 -4.73 -3.66
C ILE A 217 -7.94 -5.37 -2.66
N THR A 218 -8.79 -6.28 -3.12
CA THR A 218 -9.61 -7.14 -2.25
C THR A 218 -9.80 -8.51 -2.89
N GLY A 219 -9.78 -9.56 -2.07
CA GLY A 219 -10.12 -10.92 -2.48
C GLY A 219 -11.61 -11.08 -2.77
N VAL A 220 -11.95 -12.19 -3.42
CA VAL A 220 -13.32 -12.52 -3.82
C VAL A 220 -13.63 -13.95 -3.43
N THR A 221 -14.72 -14.17 -2.70
CA THR A 221 -15.14 -15.51 -2.28
C THR A 221 -16.56 -15.82 -2.75
N SER A 222 -16.93 -17.11 -2.72
CA SER A 222 -18.28 -17.58 -3.01
C SER A 222 -19.17 -17.44 -1.78
N VAL A 223 -20.41 -16.98 -1.95
CA VAL A 223 -21.36 -16.81 -0.83
C VAL A 223 -21.82 -18.16 -0.23
N ARG A 224 -21.62 -19.28 -0.95
CA ARG A 224 -22.18 -20.60 -0.57
C ARG A 224 -21.24 -21.58 0.12
N ALA A 225 -19.92 -21.47 -0.02
CA ALA A 225 -18.99 -22.39 0.65
C ALA A 225 -17.52 -21.95 0.53
N ASP A 226 -16.80 -22.31 1.60
CA ASP A 226 -15.36 -22.43 1.82
C ASP A 226 -14.55 -21.13 1.91
N SER A 227 -13.61 -21.13 2.87
CA SER A 227 -12.56 -20.13 3.14
C SER A 227 -11.54 -19.98 2.00
N SER A 228 -12.00 -20.25 0.78
CA SER A 228 -11.27 -20.14 -0.48
C SER A 228 -11.55 -18.78 -1.11
N ASN A 229 -10.47 -18.19 -1.59
CA ASN A 229 -10.45 -17.01 -2.42
C ASN A 229 -10.42 -17.47 -3.88
N LEU A 230 -11.25 -16.87 -4.72
CA LEU A 230 -11.33 -17.13 -6.16
C LEU A 230 -10.31 -16.29 -6.93
N GLY A 231 -9.82 -15.22 -6.32
CA GLY A 231 -8.94 -14.24 -6.95
C GLY A 231 -9.16 -12.84 -6.41
N PHE A 232 -8.49 -11.87 -7.02
CA PHE A 232 -8.42 -10.51 -6.48
C PHE A 232 -8.89 -9.48 -7.49
N TYR A 233 -9.64 -8.51 -7.01
CA TYR A 233 -9.88 -7.28 -7.75
C TYR A 233 -8.78 -6.26 -7.46
N TYR A 234 -8.32 -5.60 -8.51
CA TYR A 234 -7.49 -4.41 -8.46
C TYR A 234 -8.33 -3.28 -9.07
N VAL A 235 -8.65 -2.27 -8.26
CA VAL A 235 -9.49 -1.15 -8.70
C VAL A 235 -8.75 0.15 -8.52
N ASN A 236 -8.50 0.87 -9.62
CA ASN A 236 -7.88 2.19 -9.60
C ASN A 236 -8.82 3.19 -8.87
N LEU A 237 -8.32 3.85 -7.83
CA LEU A 237 -9.13 4.76 -7.00
C LEU A 237 -9.32 6.16 -7.59
N ARG A 238 -8.64 6.46 -8.71
CA ARG A 238 -8.82 7.69 -9.49
C ARG A 238 -9.72 7.47 -10.71
N THR A 239 -9.51 6.40 -11.48
CA THR A 239 -10.23 6.15 -12.74
C THR A 239 -11.37 5.15 -12.64
N LYS A 240 -11.43 4.37 -11.55
CA LYS A 240 -12.37 3.26 -11.33
C LYS A 240 -12.18 2.05 -12.25
N GLU A 241 -11.10 1.99 -13.02
CA GLU A 241 -10.77 0.80 -13.81
C GLU A 241 -10.53 -0.39 -12.90
N ALA A 242 -11.17 -1.52 -13.21
CA ALA A 242 -11.14 -2.72 -12.39
C ALA A 242 -10.66 -3.93 -13.19
N VAL A 243 -9.66 -4.62 -12.67
CA VAL A 243 -9.13 -5.87 -13.23
C VAL A 243 -9.31 -6.98 -12.21
N PHE A 244 -9.75 -8.16 -12.67
CA PHE A 244 -9.87 -9.36 -11.85
C PHE A 244 -8.78 -10.36 -12.25
N TYR A 245 -8.00 -10.80 -11.27
CA TYR A 245 -7.02 -11.86 -11.43
C TYR A 245 -7.53 -13.12 -10.75
N ALA A 246 -7.82 -14.15 -11.54
CA ALA A 246 -8.19 -15.46 -11.01
C ALA A 246 -6.97 -16.10 -10.36
N CYS A 247 -7.08 -16.36 -9.06
CA CYS A 247 -6.03 -16.97 -8.25
C CYS A 247 -6.73 -17.76 -7.15
N PRO A 248 -7.07 -19.04 -7.41
CA PRO A 248 -7.67 -19.90 -6.40
C PRO A 248 -6.69 -20.09 -5.24
N SER A 249 -7.04 -19.55 -4.08
CA SER A 249 -6.13 -19.55 -2.92
C SER A 249 -6.90 -19.62 -1.61
N ALA A 250 -6.20 -19.67 -0.48
CA ALA A 250 -6.79 -19.38 0.82
C ALA A 250 -7.21 -17.90 0.90
N THR A 251 -8.22 -17.60 1.71
CA THR A 251 -8.58 -16.22 2.07
C THR A 251 -7.48 -15.52 2.86
N GLU A 252 -7.45 -14.19 2.80
CA GLU A 252 -6.54 -13.34 3.56
C GLU A 252 -6.64 -13.63 5.06
N THR A 253 -7.86 -13.79 5.58
CA THR A 253 -8.11 -14.14 6.99
C THR A 253 -7.52 -15.50 7.37
N ALA A 254 -7.60 -16.50 6.48
CA ALA A 254 -6.99 -17.81 6.72
C ALA A 254 -5.45 -17.74 6.73
N ALA A 255 -4.85 -16.97 5.81
CA ALA A 255 -3.41 -16.73 5.79
C ALA A 255 -2.94 -16.01 7.07
N MET A 256 -3.68 -15.00 7.53
CA MET A 256 -3.44 -14.31 8.79
C MET A 256 -3.47 -15.30 9.98
N GLN A 257 -4.47 -16.18 10.05
CA GLN A 257 -4.55 -17.18 11.11
C GLN A 257 -3.36 -18.13 11.09
N SER A 258 -2.90 -18.55 9.90
CA SER A 258 -1.73 -19.40 9.75
C SER A 258 -0.44 -18.72 10.24
N ALA A 259 -0.21 -17.46 9.83
CA ALA A 259 0.90 -16.66 10.32
C ALA A 259 0.87 -16.45 11.84
N ARG A 260 -0.32 -16.16 12.40
CA ARG A 260 -0.52 -16.00 13.85
C ARG A 260 -0.20 -17.28 14.61
N GLY A 261 -0.51 -18.45 14.04
CA GLY A 261 -0.19 -19.74 14.62
C GLY A 261 1.32 -19.96 14.82
N LYS A 262 2.17 -19.42 13.94
CA LYS A 262 3.64 -19.54 14.04
C LYS A 262 4.28 -18.66 15.13
N VAL A 263 3.57 -17.65 15.61
CA VAL A 263 4.06 -16.69 16.62
C VAL A 263 3.11 -16.56 17.81
N GLN A 264 2.35 -17.61 18.10
CA GLN A 264 1.32 -17.60 19.13
C GLN A 264 1.88 -17.24 20.51
N GLU A 265 3.11 -17.68 20.80
CA GLU A 265 3.84 -17.39 22.03
C GLU A 265 4.17 -15.91 22.22
N LYS A 266 4.30 -15.16 21.12
CA LYS A 266 4.61 -13.71 21.14
C LYS A 266 3.36 -12.85 21.27
N ASN A 267 2.16 -13.44 21.10
CA ASN A 267 0.89 -12.72 21.01
C ASN A 267 0.89 -11.61 19.93
N TYR A 268 1.63 -11.82 18.84
CA TYR A 268 1.63 -10.87 17.73
C TYR A 268 0.38 -11.03 16.87
N VAL A 269 -0.08 -9.92 16.31
CA VAL A 269 -1.27 -9.85 15.46
C VAL A 269 -0.84 -9.52 14.03
N PRO A 270 -1.18 -10.37 13.05
CA PRO A 270 -0.89 -10.09 11.64
C PRO A 270 -1.70 -8.90 11.13
N THR A 271 -1.10 -8.11 10.24
CA THR A 271 -1.82 -7.13 9.42
C THR A 271 -2.58 -7.81 8.30
N PHE A 272 -3.56 -7.10 7.73
CA PHE A 272 -4.22 -7.57 6.51
C PHE A 272 -3.17 -7.69 5.39
N PRO A 273 -3.05 -8.86 4.75
CA PRO A 273 -1.93 -9.15 3.87
C PRO A 273 -2.00 -8.38 2.54
N VAL A 274 -0.88 -8.36 1.86
CA VAL A 274 -0.78 -8.04 0.42
C VAL A 274 -0.36 -9.31 -0.29
N ILE A 275 -0.94 -9.58 -1.45
CA ILE A 275 -0.51 -10.70 -2.29
C ILE A 275 0.67 -10.28 -3.19
N LEU A 276 1.70 -11.12 -3.20
CA LEU A 276 2.88 -11.00 -4.04
C LEU A 276 2.97 -12.20 -4.98
N ASN A 277 3.63 -12.03 -6.11
CA ASN A 277 4.12 -13.15 -6.90
C ASN A 277 5.58 -13.43 -6.51
N ILE A 278 5.85 -14.60 -5.94
CA ILE A 278 7.20 -15.09 -5.64
C ILE A 278 7.36 -16.46 -6.29
N GLN A 279 8.27 -16.58 -7.28
CA GLN A 279 8.48 -17.83 -8.04
C GLN A 279 7.21 -18.36 -8.72
N ASP A 280 6.44 -17.48 -9.37
CA ASP A 280 5.14 -17.80 -9.97
C ASP A 280 4.11 -18.37 -9.01
N ARG A 281 4.34 -18.18 -7.70
CA ARG A 281 3.40 -18.54 -6.65
C ARG A 281 2.75 -17.30 -6.05
N PRO A 282 1.44 -17.33 -5.82
CA PRO A 282 0.78 -16.32 -5.02
C PRO A 282 1.20 -16.48 -3.55
N VAL A 283 1.81 -15.45 -2.97
CA VAL A 283 2.29 -15.46 -1.58
C VAL A 283 1.76 -14.25 -0.84
N TYR A 284 1.11 -14.48 0.30
CA TYR A 284 0.66 -13.42 1.18
C TYR A 284 1.80 -12.90 2.04
N PHE A 285 2.09 -11.61 1.91
CA PHE A 285 2.99 -10.87 2.77
C PHE A 285 2.22 -10.10 3.84
N MET A 286 2.65 -10.21 5.09
CA MET A 286 2.08 -9.47 6.20
C MET A 286 3.13 -9.10 7.24
N SER A 287 2.90 -7.98 7.93
CA SER A 287 3.64 -7.64 9.14
C SER A 287 2.95 -8.22 10.37
N LEU A 288 3.75 -8.61 11.37
CA LEU A 288 3.30 -9.12 12.65
C LEU A 288 3.55 -8.04 13.70
N LYS A 289 2.46 -7.48 14.23
CA LYS A 289 2.48 -6.36 15.17
C LYS A 289 2.43 -6.85 16.61
N ASP A 290 3.13 -6.16 17.50
CA ASP A 290 2.93 -6.31 18.94
C ASP A 290 1.66 -5.57 19.41
N GLN A 291 1.38 -5.63 20.71
CA GLN A 291 0.25 -4.93 21.33
C GLN A 291 0.37 -3.40 21.26
N SER A 292 1.57 -2.88 20.96
CA SER A 292 1.81 -1.45 20.73
C SER A 292 1.66 -1.07 19.24
N LEU A 293 1.02 -1.94 18.44
CA LEU A 293 0.74 -1.76 17.01
C LEU A 293 2.00 -1.50 16.17
N THR A 294 3.17 -1.91 16.69
CA THR A 294 4.46 -1.75 16.00
C THR A 294 4.84 -3.06 15.33
N ALA A 295 5.20 -3.02 14.05
CA ALA A 295 5.71 -4.19 13.33
C ALA A 295 7.00 -4.68 13.99
N LYS A 296 7.04 -5.96 14.37
CA LYS A 296 8.21 -6.61 14.99
C LYS A 296 8.79 -7.72 14.13
N MET A 297 7.94 -8.38 13.36
CA MET A 297 8.31 -9.47 12.46
C MET A 297 7.49 -9.35 11.18
N PHE A 298 7.88 -10.14 10.18
CA PHE A 298 7.18 -10.27 8.92
C PHE A 298 6.88 -11.74 8.66
N ALA A 299 5.85 -12.02 7.87
CA ALA A 299 5.50 -13.36 7.46
C ALA A 299 5.18 -13.43 5.97
N LEU A 300 5.59 -14.54 5.36
CA LEU A 300 5.13 -14.98 4.04
C LEU A 300 4.34 -16.27 4.23
N VAL A 301 3.15 -16.32 3.63
CA VAL A 301 2.27 -17.49 3.63
C VAL A 301 1.95 -17.83 2.18
N ASP A 302 2.29 -19.04 1.74
CA ASP A 302 1.89 -19.52 0.42
C ASP A 302 0.36 -19.54 0.34
N ALA A 303 -0.19 -18.88 -0.68
CA ALA A 303 -1.64 -18.69 -0.77
C ALA A 303 -2.35 -20.00 -1.17
N GLU A 304 -1.70 -20.91 -1.87
CA GLU A 304 -2.25 -22.22 -2.21
C GLU A 304 -2.01 -23.24 -1.09
N GLN A 305 -0.81 -23.23 -0.51
CA GLN A 305 -0.40 -24.12 0.57
C GLN A 305 -0.26 -23.35 1.90
N PHE A 306 -1.38 -22.87 2.46
CA PHE A 306 -1.36 -21.98 3.64
C PHE A 306 -0.67 -22.53 4.89
N THR A 307 -0.33 -23.83 4.96
CA THR A 307 0.53 -24.40 6.02
C THR A 307 2.01 -24.05 5.88
N ASN A 308 2.43 -23.67 4.67
CA ASN A 308 3.76 -23.16 4.35
C ASN A 308 3.83 -21.68 4.76
N VAL A 309 4.45 -21.47 5.93
CA VAL A 309 4.55 -20.15 6.56
C VAL A 309 5.97 -19.93 7.02
N VAL A 310 6.53 -18.83 6.56
CA VAL A 310 7.84 -18.33 6.96
C VAL A 310 7.66 -17.07 7.77
N VAL A 311 8.40 -16.96 8.88
CA VAL A 311 8.40 -15.80 9.77
C VAL A 311 9.84 -15.41 10.10
N GLY A 312 10.12 -14.11 10.15
CA GLY A 312 11.44 -13.56 10.40
C GLY A 312 11.37 -12.11 10.86
N ASN A 313 12.49 -11.56 11.29
CA ASN A 313 12.56 -10.22 11.87
C ASN A 313 12.61 -9.13 10.80
N THR A 314 13.14 -9.45 9.62
CA THR A 314 13.23 -8.52 8.49
C THR A 314 12.54 -9.07 7.25
N VAL A 315 12.07 -8.19 6.36
CA VAL A 315 11.48 -8.58 5.06
C VAL A 315 12.45 -9.44 4.26
N LYS A 316 13.73 -9.03 4.25
CA LYS A 316 14.80 -9.72 3.52
C LYS A 316 15.03 -11.15 4.02
N GLU A 317 15.10 -11.33 5.33
CA GLU A 317 15.24 -12.64 5.97
C GLU A 317 14.07 -13.56 5.63
N VAL A 318 12.84 -13.05 5.70
CA VAL A 318 11.64 -13.84 5.39
C VAL A 318 11.60 -14.26 3.92
N ILE A 319 12.00 -13.39 3.00
CA ILE A 319 12.10 -13.73 1.58
C ILE A 319 13.13 -14.83 1.37
N ALA A 320 14.34 -14.70 1.93
CA ALA A 320 15.39 -15.71 1.81
C ALA A 320 14.94 -17.08 2.35
N LEU A 321 14.36 -17.10 3.55
CA LEU A 321 13.83 -18.32 4.16
C LEU A 321 12.69 -18.95 3.33
N PHE A 322 11.88 -18.15 2.65
CA PHE A 322 10.83 -18.65 1.77
C PHE A 322 11.40 -19.34 0.53
N TYR A 323 12.42 -18.76 -0.10
CA TYR A 323 13.17 -19.39 -1.20
C TYR A 323 13.84 -20.70 -0.77
N GLU A 324 14.44 -20.75 0.42
CA GLU A 324 15.07 -21.97 0.95
C GLU A 324 14.06 -23.11 1.17
N GLN A 325 12.84 -22.79 1.64
CA GLN A 325 11.78 -23.77 1.89
C GLN A 325 11.04 -24.18 0.61
N ASN A 326 11.08 -23.34 -0.42
CA ASN A 326 10.41 -23.53 -1.69
C ASN A 326 11.42 -23.42 -2.84
N PRO A 327 12.38 -24.36 -2.93
CA PRO A 327 13.24 -24.40 -4.10
C PRO A 327 12.34 -24.53 -5.34
N GLY A 328 12.55 -23.67 -6.34
CA GLY A 328 11.77 -23.71 -7.57
C GLY A 328 11.81 -25.09 -8.22
N GLU A 329 10.80 -25.42 -9.03
CA GLU A 329 10.86 -26.64 -9.84
C GLU A 329 12.04 -26.52 -10.81
N ARG A 330 13.03 -27.39 -10.61
CA ARG A 330 14.18 -27.48 -11.50
C ARG A 330 13.71 -28.18 -12.77
N ASP A 331 13.55 -27.46 -13.87
CA ASP A 331 13.28 -28.08 -15.17
C ASP A 331 14.48 -28.98 -15.54
N PRO A 332 14.31 -30.31 -15.64
CA PRO A 332 15.39 -31.22 -16.03
C PRO A 332 15.88 -30.98 -17.46
N ASN A 333 15.13 -30.21 -18.26
CA ASN A 333 15.44 -29.84 -19.64
C ASN A 333 15.76 -28.34 -19.81
N ALA A 334 15.92 -27.57 -18.73
CA ALA A 334 16.41 -26.20 -18.83
C ALA A 334 17.76 -26.22 -19.58
N PRO A 335 17.96 -25.34 -20.58
CA PRO A 335 19.26 -25.19 -21.21
C PRO A 335 20.30 -24.93 -20.11
N ALA A 336 21.50 -25.50 -20.28
CA ALA A 336 22.60 -25.27 -19.37
C ALA A 336 22.85 -23.76 -19.21
N ASP A 337 23.02 -23.33 -17.95
CA ASP A 337 23.80 -22.16 -17.53
C ASP A 337 23.91 -21.06 -18.60
N VAL A 338 23.02 -20.06 -18.56
CA VAL A 338 23.14 -18.91 -19.45
C VAL A 338 24.24 -18.02 -18.87
N GLU A 339 25.39 -18.02 -19.56
CA GLU A 339 26.49 -17.09 -19.29
C GLU A 339 26.15 -15.74 -19.94
N GLU A 340 25.76 -14.75 -19.12
CA GLU A 340 25.60 -13.37 -19.57
C GLU A 340 26.74 -12.50 -19.03
N SER A 341 27.32 -11.67 -19.90
CA SER A 341 28.28 -10.64 -19.49
C SER A 341 27.52 -9.35 -19.19
N LEU A 342 27.55 -8.90 -17.94
CA LEU A 342 26.81 -7.74 -17.45
C LEU A 342 27.75 -6.73 -16.79
N THR A 343 27.36 -5.46 -16.79
CA THR A 343 28.16 -4.34 -16.28
C THR A 343 27.58 -3.86 -14.96
N ILE A 344 28.39 -3.80 -13.90
CA ILE A 344 27.93 -3.39 -12.56
C ILE A 344 27.55 -1.90 -12.56
N LYS A 345 26.29 -1.59 -12.25
CA LYS A 345 25.77 -0.22 -12.10
C LYS A 345 25.91 0.29 -10.66
N THR A 346 25.59 -0.55 -9.68
CA THR A 346 25.71 -0.22 -8.25
C THR A 346 26.14 -1.46 -7.49
N LEU A 347 27.09 -1.33 -6.57
CA LEU A 347 27.52 -2.41 -5.68
C LEU A 347 27.39 -1.94 -4.22
N VAL A 348 26.73 -2.75 -3.39
CA VAL A 348 26.53 -2.48 -1.96
C VAL A 348 27.00 -3.66 -1.13
N PRO A 349 28.11 -3.54 -0.38
CA PRO A 349 28.50 -4.54 0.60
C PRO A 349 27.59 -4.47 1.82
N LEU A 350 27.08 -5.61 2.29
CA LEU A 350 26.34 -5.71 3.53
C LEU A 350 26.94 -6.80 4.42
N VAL A 351 27.32 -6.43 5.64
CA VAL A 351 27.78 -7.40 6.66
C VAL A 351 26.60 -7.79 7.53
N LEU A 352 26.19 -9.06 7.45
CA LEU A 352 25.16 -9.67 8.28
C LEU A 352 25.80 -10.76 9.14
N GLU A 353 25.77 -10.58 10.47
CA GLU A 353 26.22 -11.57 11.47
C GLU A 353 27.63 -12.17 11.22
N GLY A 354 28.55 -11.37 10.66
CA GLY A 354 29.94 -11.79 10.38
C GLY A 354 30.17 -12.36 8.98
N ASN A 355 29.12 -12.58 8.19
CA ASN A 355 29.21 -12.90 6.77
C ASN A 355 29.00 -11.64 5.92
N SER A 356 29.88 -11.41 4.95
CA SER A 356 29.75 -10.30 4.00
C SER A 356 28.96 -10.81 2.80
N VAL A 357 27.88 -10.15 2.41
CA VAL A 357 27.13 -10.45 1.18
C VAL A 357 27.10 -9.18 0.33
N PHE A 358 27.29 -9.33 -0.97
CA PHE A 358 27.32 -8.23 -1.92
C PHE A 358 26.02 -8.20 -2.72
N TYR A 359 25.39 -7.04 -2.81
CA TYR A 359 24.27 -6.82 -3.72
C TYR A 359 24.72 -5.89 -4.82
N PHE A 360 24.34 -6.21 -6.05
CA PHE A 360 24.57 -5.30 -7.15
C PHE A 360 23.43 -5.28 -8.15
N THR A 361 23.29 -4.15 -8.82
CA THR A 361 22.43 -3.99 -10.00
C THR A 361 23.32 -3.84 -11.22
N VAL A 362 22.82 -4.16 -12.41
CA VAL A 362 23.56 -4.05 -13.66
C VAL A 362 23.01 -2.92 -14.54
N GLU A 363 23.72 -2.56 -15.61
CA GLU A 363 23.26 -1.54 -16.55
C GLU A 363 22.24 -2.09 -17.55
N GLU A 364 22.36 -3.37 -17.89
CA GLU A 364 21.60 -4.04 -18.94
C GLU A 364 20.18 -4.39 -18.49
N ASN A 365 19.95 -4.55 -17.19
CA ASN A 365 18.63 -4.75 -16.59
C ASN A 365 18.59 -4.16 -15.17
N ASP A 366 17.40 -3.76 -14.69
CA ASP A 366 17.22 -3.22 -13.34
C ASP A 366 17.02 -4.32 -12.28
N MET A 367 17.53 -5.54 -12.53
CA MET A 367 17.46 -6.64 -11.57
C MET A 367 18.50 -6.48 -10.45
N ILE A 368 18.18 -7.02 -9.28
CA ILE A 368 19.08 -7.04 -8.13
C ILE A 368 19.71 -8.44 -8.03
N TYR A 369 21.03 -8.49 -8.11
CA TYR A 369 21.84 -9.68 -7.96
C TYR A 369 22.39 -9.75 -6.54
N MET A 370 22.43 -10.97 -5.99
CA MET A 370 23.04 -11.28 -4.71
C MET A 370 24.24 -12.17 -4.92
N ALA A 371 25.34 -11.86 -4.26
CA ALA A 371 26.59 -12.57 -4.42
C ALA A 371 27.27 -12.79 -3.06
N ASP A 372 27.55 -14.06 -2.77
CA ASP A 372 28.16 -14.51 -1.52
C ASP A 372 29.65 -14.81 -1.74
N PRO A 373 30.59 -14.09 -1.07
CA PRO A 373 32.02 -14.36 -1.10
C PRO A 373 32.40 -15.80 -0.71
N ALA A 374 31.58 -16.48 0.11
CA ALA A 374 31.81 -17.88 0.46
C ALA A 374 31.62 -18.82 -0.74
N LEU A 375 30.78 -18.43 -1.70
CA LEU A 375 30.52 -19.18 -2.95
C LEU A 375 31.45 -18.73 -4.08
N LEU A 376 31.72 -17.43 -4.19
CA LEU A 376 32.37 -16.82 -5.36
C LEU A 376 33.86 -16.48 -5.14
N GLY A 377 34.34 -16.55 -3.89
CA GLY A 377 35.70 -16.18 -3.52
C GLY A 377 35.85 -14.70 -3.12
N PRO A 378 37.02 -14.33 -2.57
CA PRO A 378 37.26 -13.01 -1.99
C PRO A 378 37.40 -11.88 -3.03
N SER A 379 37.57 -12.21 -4.32
CA SER A 379 37.71 -11.24 -5.42
C SER A 379 36.51 -10.31 -5.53
N ILE A 380 35.32 -10.77 -5.13
CA ILE A 380 34.10 -9.96 -5.16
C ILE A 380 34.18 -8.68 -4.32
N ALA A 381 35.01 -8.69 -3.27
CA ALA A 381 35.22 -7.51 -2.42
C ALA A 381 35.97 -6.37 -3.12
N PHE A 382 36.54 -6.63 -4.30
CA PHE A 382 37.30 -5.66 -5.09
C PHE A 382 36.56 -5.17 -6.34
N LEU A 383 35.32 -5.62 -6.57
CA LEU A 383 34.51 -5.14 -7.68
C LEU A 383 34.11 -3.68 -7.46
N GLU A 384 34.08 -2.92 -8.53
CA GLU A 384 33.63 -1.53 -8.56
C GLU A 384 32.51 -1.34 -9.61
N PRO A 385 31.64 -0.32 -9.47
CA PRO A 385 30.75 0.08 -10.54
C PRO A 385 31.53 0.35 -11.84
N GLY A 386 31.09 -0.26 -12.94
CA GLY A 386 31.77 -0.24 -14.24
C GLY A 386 32.52 -1.54 -14.58
N ASP A 387 32.74 -2.44 -13.61
CA ASP A 387 33.34 -3.74 -13.88
C ASP A 387 32.37 -4.67 -14.62
N LYS A 388 32.93 -5.50 -15.50
CA LYS A 388 32.20 -6.54 -16.21
C LYS A 388 32.26 -7.85 -15.43
N VAL A 389 31.10 -8.44 -15.23
CA VAL A 389 30.94 -9.74 -14.57
C VAL A 389 30.21 -10.69 -15.48
N ILE A 390 30.69 -11.93 -15.57
CA ILE A 390 29.94 -13.01 -16.21
C ILE A 390 29.06 -13.61 -15.14
N ILE A 391 27.74 -13.50 -15.31
CA ILE A 391 26.77 -14.14 -14.45
C ILE A 391 26.34 -15.43 -15.12
N ILE A 392 26.59 -16.54 -14.43
CA ILE A 392 25.95 -17.81 -14.75
C ILE A 392 24.63 -17.84 -14.00
N SER A 393 23.55 -17.50 -14.71
CA SER A 393 22.20 -17.57 -14.17
C SER A 393 21.53 -18.86 -14.60
N GLN A 394 20.81 -19.49 -13.68
CA GLN A 394 19.78 -20.45 -14.09
C GLN A 394 18.61 -19.60 -14.58
N GLU A 395 18.34 -19.63 -15.88
CA GLU A 395 17.27 -18.84 -16.51
C GLU A 395 15.90 -19.39 -16.07
N ASN A 396 15.52 -19.11 -14.82
CA ASN A 396 14.18 -19.30 -14.26
C ASN A 396 13.98 -18.59 -12.90
N GLU A 397 14.74 -17.53 -12.61
CA GLU A 397 14.62 -16.80 -11.34
C GLU A 397 14.50 -15.29 -11.55
N SER A 398 13.48 -14.69 -10.95
CA SER A 398 13.32 -13.24 -10.77
C SER A 398 14.32 -12.62 -9.78
N SER A 399 15.34 -13.38 -9.37
CA SER A 399 16.59 -12.94 -8.75
C SER A 399 17.67 -13.97 -9.10
N SER A 400 18.49 -13.69 -10.10
CA SER A 400 19.50 -14.66 -10.54
C SER A 400 20.60 -14.80 -9.49
N PHE A 401 20.80 -16.00 -8.95
CA PHE A 401 22.00 -16.30 -8.16
C PHE A 401 23.24 -16.25 -9.06
N VAL A 402 24.27 -15.50 -8.67
CA VAL A 402 25.54 -15.47 -9.38
C VAL A 402 26.34 -16.71 -8.95
N LEU A 403 26.50 -17.69 -9.85
CA LEU A 403 27.15 -18.97 -9.55
C LEU A 403 28.66 -18.98 -9.82
N THR A 404 29.19 -18.04 -10.60
CA THR A 404 30.65 -17.89 -10.84
C THR A 404 30.94 -16.46 -11.27
N LEU A 405 32.08 -15.89 -10.85
CA LEU A 405 32.66 -14.67 -11.40
C LEU A 405 33.96 -15.04 -12.12
N LYS A 406 34.07 -14.69 -13.40
CA LYS A 406 35.37 -14.67 -14.11
C LYS A 406 35.69 -13.23 -14.47
N GLU A 407 36.85 -12.76 -14.05
CA GLU A 407 37.44 -11.52 -14.56
C GLU A 407 37.92 -11.79 -16.01
N GLU A 408 37.57 -10.90 -16.95
CA GLU A 408 38.19 -10.84 -18.28
C GLU A 408 39.44 -9.94 -18.28
#